data_AF-A0A7C2ENZ7-F1
#
_entry.id   AF-A0A7C2ENZ7-F1
#
_cell.length_a   1.000
_cell.length_b   1.000
_cell.length_c   1.000
_cell.angle_alpha   90.00
_cell.angle_beta   90.00
_cell.angle_gamma   90.00
#
_symmetry.space_group_name_H-M   'P 1'
#
loop_
_entity.id
_entity.type
_entity.pdbx_description
1 polymer ?
#
loop_
_entity_poly.entity_id
_entity_poly.type
_entity_poly.pdbx_seq_one_letter_code
_entity_poly.pdbx_strand_id
1 'polypeptide(L)'
;MRILLVEDEPDAARMLAKGFREQAYAIDVAADGDAALEMAYINSYDLIILDVMLPGKDGFTVCRELRASGSAVPILMLTARDMVEDRIEGLDTGADDYLVKPFDFHELLARVRALLRRGPALRPETIEIADLKDEDTDY
;
A
#
# COMPACT_ATOMS: atom_id res chain seq x y z
N MET A 1 -3.87 -11.97 1.41
CA MET A 1 -3.44 -10.68 0.84
C MET A 1 -1.94 -10.71 0.67
N ARG A 2 -1.44 -10.21 -0.46
CA ARG A 2 -0.02 -10.22 -0.83
C ARG A 2 0.51 -8.79 -0.77
N ILE A 3 1.58 -8.58 -0.01
CA ILE A 3 2.21 -7.27 0.20
C ILE A 3 3.62 -7.34 -0.37
N LEU A 4 3.98 -6.33 -1.16
CA LEU A 4 5.38 -6.09 -1.54
C LEU A 4 6.02 -5.20 -0.48
N LEU A 5 7.04 -5.69 0.19
CA LEU A 5 7.89 -4.92 1.10
C LEU A 5 9.17 -4.50 0.36
N VAL A 6 9.42 -3.21 0.26
CA VAL A 6 10.61 -2.65 -0.38
C VAL A 6 11.48 -2.00 0.71
N GLU A 7 12.58 -2.68 1.05
CA GLU A 7 13.46 -2.35 2.16
C GLU A 7 14.85 -2.89 1.83
N ASP A 8 15.86 -2.02 1.79
CA ASP A 8 17.22 -2.38 1.42
C ASP A 8 18.02 -2.94 2.61
N GLU A 9 17.63 -2.63 3.85
CA GLU A 9 18.27 -3.19 5.04
C GLU A 9 17.79 -4.64 5.31
N PRO A 10 18.65 -5.67 5.13
CA PRO A 10 18.20 -7.06 5.15
C PRO A 10 17.65 -7.53 6.50
N ASP A 11 18.15 -6.95 7.60
CA ASP A 11 17.69 -7.27 8.96
C ASP A 11 16.30 -6.68 9.23
N ALA A 12 16.08 -5.41 8.84
CA ALA A 12 14.78 -4.76 8.93
C ALA A 12 13.74 -5.48 8.05
N ALA A 13 14.09 -5.79 6.81
CA ALA A 13 13.24 -6.54 5.88
C ALA A 13 12.84 -7.90 6.45
N ARG A 14 13.80 -8.66 7.01
CA ARG A 14 13.54 -9.96 7.64
C ARG A 14 12.61 -9.83 8.86
N MET A 15 12.83 -8.83 9.71
CA MET A 15 12.00 -8.61 10.90
C MET A 15 10.56 -8.24 10.52
N LEU A 16 10.39 -7.29 9.60
CA LEU A 16 9.08 -6.86 9.11
C LEU A 16 8.35 -8.02 8.43
N ALA A 17 9.01 -8.71 7.50
CA ALA A 17 8.42 -9.84 6.78
C ALA A 17 7.98 -10.95 7.75
N LYS A 18 8.76 -11.24 8.80
CA LYS A 18 8.37 -12.18 9.84
C LYS A 18 7.12 -11.69 10.58
N GLY A 19 7.11 -10.46 11.08
CA GLY A 19 5.97 -9.90 11.82
C GLY A 19 4.69 -9.90 11.00
N PHE A 20 4.75 -9.57 9.71
CA PHE A 20 3.58 -9.62 8.83
C PHE A 20 3.12 -11.04 8.51
N ARG A 21 4.05 -11.99 8.32
CA ARG A 21 3.69 -13.41 8.10
C ARG A 21 3.00 -14.02 9.31
N GLU A 22 3.39 -13.62 10.53
CA GLU A 22 2.69 -14.01 11.78
C GLU A 22 1.25 -13.47 11.82
N GLN A 23 0.94 -12.41 11.09
CA GLN A 23 -0.41 -11.86 10.89
C GLN A 23 -1.09 -12.42 9.62
N ALA A 24 -0.59 -13.54 9.08
CA ALA A 24 -1.13 -14.24 7.90
C ALA A 24 -1.10 -13.44 6.58
N TYR A 25 -0.20 -12.45 6.45
CA TYR A 25 0.08 -11.79 5.17
C TYR A 25 1.15 -12.57 4.38
N ALA A 26 0.96 -12.67 3.06
CA ALA A 26 2.00 -13.14 2.16
C ALA A 26 2.93 -11.96 1.83
N ILE A 27 4.21 -12.08 2.14
CA ILE A 27 5.21 -11.02 1.96
C ILE A 27 6.27 -11.44 0.96
N ASP A 28 6.39 -10.65 -0.11
CA ASP A 28 7.56 -10.63 -0.96
C ASP A 28 8.42 -9.41 -0.64
N VAL A 29 9.73 -9.54 -0.86
CA VAL A 29 10.71 -8.51 -0.50
C VAL A 29 11.49 -8.11 -1.74
N ALA A 30 11.57 -6.80 -1.99
CA ALA A 30 12.51 -6.19 -2.92
C ALA A 30 13.54 -5.36 -2.13
N ALA A 31 14.81 -5.44 -2.53
CA ALA A 31 15.91 -4.78 -1.84
C ALA A 31 16.27 -3.40 -2.43
N ASP A 32 15.67 -3.04 -3.57
CA ASP A 32 15.91 -1.77 -4.26
C ASP A 32 14.70 -1.40 -5.13
N GLY A 33 14.74 -0.19 -5.68
CA GLY A 33 13.65 0.35 -6.48
C GLY A 33 13.44 -0.35 -7.82
N ASP A 34 14.49 -0.87 -8.47
CA ASP A 34 14.37 -1.56 -9.76
C ASP A 34 13.69 -2.92 -9.59
N ALA A 35 14.12 -3.70 -8.59
CA ALA A 35 13.47 -4.95 -8.22
C ALA A 35 12.01 -4.72 -7.78
N ALA A 36 11.74 -3.64 -7.04
CA ALA A 36 10.37 -3.30 -6.65
C ALA A 36 9.46 -3.06 -7.85
N LEU A 37 9.92 -2.28 -8.83
CA LEU A 37 9.18 -2.00 -10.06
C LEU A 37 8.97 -3.27 -10.89
N GLU A 38 10.02 -4.07 -11.11
CA GLU A 38 9.93 -5.35 -11.82
C GLU A 38 8.88 -6.26 -11.18
N MET A 39 8.96 -6.44 -9.86
CA MET A 39 8.04 -7.30 -9.12
C MET A 39 6.60 -6.78 -9.20
N ALA A 40 6.40 -5.47 -9.06
CA ALA A 40 5.09 -4.83 -9.10
C ALA A 40 4.44 -4.84 -10.50
N TYR A 41 5.25 -4.86 -11.57
CA TYR A 41 4.74 -4.98 -12.94
C TYR A 41 4.37 -6.42 -13.32
N ILE A 42 5.05 -7.42 -12.73
CA ILE A 42 4.83 -8.83 -13.04
C ILE A 42 3.72 -9.44 -12.15
N ASN A 43 3.63 -9.00 -10.89
CA ASN A 43 2.74 -9.57 -9.89
C ASN A 43 1.65 -8.60 -9.49
N SER A 44 0.50 -9.14 -9.07
CA SER A 44 -0.55 -8.36 -8.40
C SER A 44 -0.30 -8.34 -6.90
N TYR A 45 -0.24 -7.13 -6.33
CA TYR A 45 -0.13 -6.89 -4.89
C TYR A 45 -1.35 -6.12 -4.39
N ASP A 46 -1.73 -6.38 -3.13
CA ASP A 46 -2.81 -5.68 -2.45
C ASP A 46 -2.33 -4.40 -1.75
N LEU A 47 -1.03 -4.30 -1.48
CA LEU A 47 -0.35 -3.16 -0.86
C LEU A 47 1.14 -3.21 -1.20
N ILE A 48 1.75 -2.04 -1.31
CA ILE A 48 3.21 -1.86 -1.34
C ILE A 48 3.62 -1.07 -0.10
N ILE A 49 4.57 -1.60 0.68
CA ILE A 49 5.25 -0.89 1.76
C ILE A 49 6.62 -0.50 1.20
N LEU A 50 6.92 0.79 1.18
CA LEU A 50 8.04 1.34 0.40
C LEU A 50 8.92 2.24 1.26
N ASP A 51 10.19 1.88 1.46
CA ASP A 51 11.18 2.87 1.94
C ASP A 51 11.47 3.89 0.83
N VAL A 52 11.66 5.14 1.24
CA VAL A 52 12.13 6.23 0.38
C VAL A 52 13.64 6.13 0.16
N MET A 53 14.41 5.71 1.15
CA MET A 53 15.88 5.74 1.12
C MET A 53 16.49 4.47 0.50
N LEU A 54 16.07 4.12 -0.71
CA LEU A 54 16.59 2.96 -1.42
C LEU A 54 17.87 3.28 -2.21
N PRO A 55 18.77 2.30 -2.40
CA PRO A 55 19.90 2.46 -3.32
C PRO A 55 19.41 2.57 -4.76
N GLY A 56 20.07 3.43 -5.55
CA GLY A 56 19.70 3.66 -6.94
C GLY A 56 18.44 4.51 -7.08
N LYS A 57 17.30 3.88 -7.39
CA LYS A 57 16.01 4.57 -7.49
C LYS A 57 15.38 4.75 -6.11
N ASP A 58 15.22 5.99 -5.68
CA ASP A 58 14.53 6.32 -4.43
C ASP A 58 13.04 5.95 -4.46
N GLY A 59 12.44 5.78 -3.28
CA GLY A 59 11.04 5.37 -3.18
C GLY A 59 10.04 6.39 -3.72
N PHE A 60 10.38 7.68 -3.76
CA PHE A 60 9.53 8.68 -4.42
C PHE A 60 9.46 8.43 -5.93
N THR A 61 10.60 8.10 -6.55
CA THR A 61 10.70 7.79 -7.97
C THR A 61 9.97 6.50 -8.30
N VAL A 62 10.14 5.45 -7.46
CA VAL A 62 9.37 4.20 -7.58
C VAL A 62 7.86 4.48 -7.51
N CYS A 63 7.41 5.27 -6.53
CA CYS A 63 6.00 5.64 -6.39
C CYS A 63 5.48 6.40 -7.62
N ARG A 64 6.23 7.38 -8.13
CA ARG A 64 5.87 8.10 -9.38
C ARG A 64 5.74 7.15 -10.57
N GLU A 65 6.68 6.23 -10.76
CA GLU A 65 6.67 5.31 -11.89
C GLU A 65 5.51 4.30 -11.82
N LEU A 66 5.19 3.81 -10.63
CA LEU A 66 4.01 2.97 -10.40
C LEU A 66 2.71 3.73 -10.71
N ARG A 67 2.59 4.98 -10.27
CA ARG A 67 1.41 5.81 -10.57
C ARG A 67 1.32 6.15 -12.05
N ALA A 68 2.43 6.47 -12.69
CA ALA A 68 2.51 6.75 -14.12
C ALA A 68 2.14 5.52 -14.98
N SER A 69 2.38 4.30 -14.49
CA SER A 69 1.93 3.06 -15.15
C SER A 69 0.45 2.75 -14.93
N GLY A 70 -0.30 3.60 -14.23
CA GLY A 70 -1.71 3.39 -13.89
C GLY A 70 -1.95 2.45 -12.71
N SER A 71 -0.92 2.12 -11.92
CA SER A 71 -1.09 1.29 -10.73
C SER A 71 -1.94 2.02 -9.69
N ALA A 72 -3.04 1.39 -9.29
CA ALA A 72 -3.90 1.85 -8.20
C ALA A 72 -3.65 1.07 -6.89
N VAL A 73 -2.59 0.26 -6.82
CA VAL A 73 -2.23 -0.47 -5.61
C VAL A 73 -1.91 0.54 -4.50
N PRO A 74 -2.48 0.40 -3.29
CA PRO A 74 -2.15 1.29 -2.18
C PRO A 74 -0.64 1.26 -1.88
N ILE A 75 -0.05 2.42 -1.60
CA ILE A 75 1.36 2.57 -1.25
C ILE A 75 1.46 3.23 0.13
N LEU A 76 2.10 2.53 1.09
CA LEU A 76 2.49 3.08 2.38
C LEU A 76 3.98 3.35 2.37
N MET A 77 4.38 4.62 2.51
CA MET A 77 5.78 4.98 2.68
C MET A 77 6.22 4.69 4.11
N LEU A 78 7.34 3.99 4.28
CA LEU A 78 7.91 3.61 5.57
C LEU A 78 9.38 4.01 5.63
N THR A 79 9.70 5.19 6.16
CA THR A 79 11.04 5.78 5.98
C THR A 79 11.52 6.59 7.18
N ALA A 80 12.82 6.84 7.29
CA ALA A 80 13.39 7.70 8.32
C ALA A 80 13.27 9.21 8.01
N ARG A 81 12.77 9.60 6.82
CA ARG A 81 12.49 10.99 6.50
C ARG A 81 11.29 11.51 7.31
N ASP A 82 11.56 12.35 8.30
CA ASP A 82 10.59 12.78 9.30
C ASP A 82 10.13 14.23 9.17
N MET A 83 10.71 14.98 8.22
CA MET A 83 10.34 16.36 7.94
C MET A 83 8.92 16.43 7.38
N VAL A 84 8.23 17.52 7.70
CA VAL A 84 6.85 17.74 7.23
C VAL A 84 6.82 17.82 5.70
N GLU A 85 7.84 18.44 5.11
CA GLU A 85 8.01 18.59 3.67
C GLU A 85 8.15 17.24 2.96
N ASP A 86 8.93 16.29 3.53
CA ASP A 86 9.08 14.94 2.96
C ASP A 86 7.76 14.15 2.98
N ARG A 87 6.95 14.35 4.02
CA ARG A 87 5.63 13.72 4.15
C ARG A 87 4.64 14.29 3.13
N ILE A 88 4.67 15.60 2.93
CA ILE A 88 3.87 16.27 1.89
C ILE A 88 4.30 15.76 0.51
N GLU A 89 5.60 15.76 0.22
CA GLU A 89 6.13 15.25 -1.05
C GLU A 89 5.70 13.80 -1.31
N GLY A 90 5.77 12.93 -0.30
CA GLY A 90 5.36 11.54 -0.43
C GLY A 90 3.88 11.37 -0.79
N LEU A 91 3.00 12.12 -0.13
CA LEU A 91 1.56 12.08 -0.40
C LEU A 91 1.24 12.71 -1.77
N ASP A 92 1.85 13.83 -2.13
CA ASP A 92 1.66 14.50 -3.43
C ASP A 92 2.20 13.65 -4.59
N THR A 93 3.20 12.81 -4.33
CA THR A 93 3.74 11.81 -5.27
C THR A 93 2.77 10.64 -5.51
N GLY A 94 1.72 10.51 -4.70
CA GLY A 94 0.66 9.52 -4.85
C GLY A 94 0.74 8.36 -3.87
N ALA A 95 1.51 8.47 -2.78
CA ALA A 95 1.39 7.55 -1.66
C ALA A 95 0.06 7.75 -0.93
N ASP A 96 -0.50 6.67 -0.39
CA ASP A 96 -1.80 6.66 0.30
C ASP A 96 -1.66 6.88 1.82
N ASP A 97 -0.49 6.56 2.36
CA ASP A 97 -0.12 6.82 3.75
C ASP A 97 1.40 6.94 3.90
N TYR A 98 1.83 7.51 5.03
CA TYR A 98 3.23 7.76 5.35
C TYR A 98 3.48 7.49 6.84
N LEU A 99 4.46 6.63 7.14
CA LEU A 99 4.87 6.28 8.48
C LEU A 99 6.39 6.45 8.63
N VAL A 100 6.79 7.18 9.68
CA VAL A 100 8.19 7.53 9.95
C VAL A 100 8.85 6.47 10.84
N LYS A 101 10.11 6.13 10.58
CA LYS A 101 10.98 5.31 11.45
C LYS A 101 11.57 6.19 12.59
N PRO A 102 11.62 5.72 13.85
CA PRO A 102 11.11 4.45 14.36
C PRO A 102 9.59 4.46 14.59
N PHE A 103 8.94 3.31 14.44
CA PHE A 103 7.49 3.15 14.57
C PHE A 103 7.13 1.98 15.49
N ASP A 104 5.90 1.98 16.00
CA ASP A 104 5.31 0.81 16.63
C ASP A 104 4.76 -0.15 15.57
N PHE A 105 5.09 -1.44 15.67
CA PHE A 105 4.64 -2.43 14.69
C PHE A 105 3.10 -2.56 14.65
N HIS A 106 2.40 -2.37 15.77
CA HIS A 106 0.95 -2.36 15.81
C HIS A 106 0.35 -1.14 15.10
N GLU A 107 1.04 0.02 15.14
CA GLU A 107 0.64 1.19 14.36
C GLU A 107 0.77 0.89 12.86
N LEU A 108 1.93 0.35 12.43
CA LEU A 108 2.13 -0.08 11.04
C LEU A 108 1.03 -1.05 10.61
N LEU A 109 0.74 -2.08 11.41
CA LEU A 109 -0.33 -3.03 11.13
C LEU A 109 -1.71 -2.36 11.06
N ALA A 110 -2.01 -1.37 11.90
CA ALA A 110 -3.28 -0.65 11.87
C ALA A 110 -3.45 0.15 10.57
N ARG A 111 -2.39 0.80 10.10
CA ARG A 111 -2.35 1.54 8.83
C ARG A 111 -2.47 0.61 7.64
N VAL A 112 -1.72 -0.50 7.63
CA VAL A 112 -1.84 -1.57 6.62
C VAL A 112 -3.29 -2.05 6.54
N ARG A 113 -3.93 -2.41 7.66
CA ARG A 113 -5.34 -2.80 7.66
C ARG A 113 -6.26 -1.70 7.13
N ALA A 114 -5.98 -0.43 7.43
CA ALA A 114 -6.78 0.69 6.95
C ALA A 114 -6.71 0.88 5.44
N LEU A 115 -5.51 0.75 4.86
CA LEU A 115 -5.30 0.81 3.41
C LEU A 115 -5.92 -0.39 2.70
N LEU A 116 -5.75 -1.58 3.25
CA LEU A 116 -6.30 -2.81 2.68
C LEU A 116 -7.83 -2.87 2.68
N ARG A 117 -8.51 -2.15 3.59
CA ARG A 117 -9.97 -1.99 3.52
C ARG A 117 -10.45 -1.12 2.36
N ARG A 118 -9.57 -0.29 1.77
CA ARG A 118 -9.90 0.68 0.72
C ARG A 118 -9.72 0.15 -0.71
N GLY A 119 -9.00 -0.96 -0.90
CA GLY A 119 -8.73 -1.54 -2.22
C GLY A 119 -9.46 -2.86 -2.48
N PRO A 120 -9.66 -3.24 -3.76
CA PRO A 120 -10.38 -2.43 -4.75
C PRO A 120 -11.78 -2.15 -4.19
N ALA A 121 -12.43 -1.08 -4.64
CA ALA A 121 -13.88 -0.93 -4.50
C ALA A 121 -14.51 -2.31 -4.67
N LEU A 122 -15.34 -2.70 -3.69
CA LEU A 122 -16.34 -3.75 -3.81
C LEU A 122 -16.52 -4.03 -5.30
N ARG A 123 -16.17 -5.23 -5.79
CA ARG A 123 -16.85 -5.72 -7.01
C ARG A 123 -18.27 -5.27 -6.79
N PRO A 124 -18.85 -4.34 -7.58
CA PRO A 124 -20.13 -3.79 -7.22
C PRO A 124 -21.01 -5.02 -7.08
N GLU A 125 -21.36 -5.36 -5.84
CA GLU A 125 -22.39 -6.34 -5.60
C GLU A 125 -23.52 -5.69 -6.34
N THR A 126 -23.88 -6.30 -7.47
CA THR A 126 -24.87 -5.72 -8.36
C THR A 126 -26.10 -5.64 -7.49
N ILE A 127 -26.43 -4.44 -7.02
CA ILE A 127 -27.64 -4.24 -6.23
C ILE A 127 -28.74 -4.29 -7.27
N GLU A 128 -29.28 -5.48 -7.50
CA GLU A 128 -30.56 -5.63 -8.17
C GLU A 128 -31.62 -5.06 -7.22
N ILE A 129 -31.99 -3.80 -7.47
CA ILE A 129 -33.19 -3.23 -6.89
C ILE A 129 -34.36 -3.89 -7.65
N ALA A 130 -35.05 -4.83 -7.01
CA ALA A 130 -36.34 -5.30 -7.50
C ALA A 130 -37.35 -4.14 -7.46
N ASP A 131 -38.19 -4.05 -8.50
CA ASP A 131 -39.15 -2.97 -8.72
C ASP A 131 -39.88 -2.55 -7.42
N LEU A 132 -39.65 -1.30 -7.01
CA LEU A 132 -40.38 -0.67 -5.92
C LEU A 132 -41.81 -0.43 -6.42
N LYS A 133 -42.78 -1.18 -5.91
CA LYS A 133 -44.20 -0.85 -6.09
C LYS A 133 -44.62 0.02 -4.91
N ASP A 134 -44.87 1.30 -5.18
CA ASP A 134 -45.73 2.10 -4.33
C ASP A 134 -47.15 1.58 -4.51
N GLU A 135 -47.66 0.85 -3.51
CA GLU A 135 -49.10 0.71 -3.34
C GLU A 135 -49.61 1.94 -2.59
N ASP A 136 -49.62 3.09 -3.27
CA ASP A 136 -50.52 4.17 -2.90
C ASP A 136 -51.95 3.68 -3.17
N THR A 137 -52.53 3.12 -2.12
CA THR A 137 -53.94 2.73 -2.09
C THR A 137 -54.74 4.02 -1.96
N ASP A 138 -55.37 4.43 -3.07
CA ASP A 138 -56.44 5.43 -3.10
C ASP A 138 -57.45 5.14 -1.98
N TYR A 139 -57.61 6.07 -1.03
CA TYR A 139 -58.86 6.31 -0.29
C TYR A 139 -58.97 7.77 0.16
#